data_AF-A0ABD0WPS5-F1
#
_entry.id   AF-A0ABD0WPS5-F1
#
_cell.length_a   1.000
_cell.length_b   1.000
_cell.length_c   1.000
_cell.angle_alpha   90.00
_cell.angle_beta   90.00
_cell.angle_gamma   90.00
#
_symmetry.space_group_name_H-M   'P 1'
#
loop_
_entity.id
_entity.type
_entity.pdbx_description
1 polymer ?
#
loop_
_entity_poly.entity_id
_entity_poly.type
_entity_poly.pdbx_seq_one_letter_code
_entity_poly.pdbx_strand_id
1 'polypeptide(L)'
;MAGLGAKRRKAGLPGFCWKTCYFHILFWVVSVCGEEKTFIVETWLKNYGYLLPHDIRTSDLRSEKAMQSAVAAMQRFYGIPVTGILDQTTIEWMRKPRCGVPDHPHTSRRRRNKRFALTGQKWRDRRISYR
;
A
#
# COMPACT_ATOMS: atom_id res chain seq x y z
N MET A 1 -15.75 -44.06 -69.48
CA MET A 1 -15.16 -42.76 -69.11
C MET A 1 -14.32 -42.96 -67.87
N ALA A 2 -13.16 -42.28 -67.83
CA ALA A 2 -12.05 -42.34 -66.87
C ALA A 2 -12.45 -42.66 -65.40
N GLY A 3 -11.65 -43.33 -64.57
CA GLY A 3 -10.20 -43.56 -64.58
C GLY A 3 -9.70 -43.40 -63.14
N LEU A 4 -8.61 -44.12 -62.81
CA LEU A 4 -7.75 -43.96 -61.62
C LEU A 4 -8.37 -44.45 -60.30
N GLY A 5 -7.86 -45.45 -59.59
CA GLY A 5 -6.48 -45.89 -59.47
C GLY A 5 -5.87 -45.35 -58.19
N ALA A 6 -5.56 -46.27 -57.28
CA ALA A 6 -4.42 -46.25 -56.36
C ALA A 6 -4.60 -45.82 -54.88
N LYS A 7 -4.35 -46.84 -54.04
CA LYS A 7 -3.41 -46.90 -52.90
C LYS A 7 -3.91 -46.52 -51.50
N ARG A 8 -4.11 -47.59 -50.71
CA ARG A 8 -3.85 -47.67 -49.26
C ARG A 8 -2.61 -46.88 -48.85
N ARG A 9 -2.71 -46.08 -47.78
CA ARG A 9 -1.65 -45.92 -46.75
C ARG A 9 -2.29 -45.70 -45.38
N LYS A 10 -1.91 -46.53 -44.40
CA LYS A 10 -2.09 -46.25 -42.97
C LYS A 10 -1.07 -45.19 -42.58
N ALA A 11 -1.50 -44.12 -41.91
CA ALA A 11 -0.61 -43.16 -41.26
C ALA A 11 -0.85 -43.26 -39.75
N GLY A 12 0.22 -43.58 -39.02
CA GLY A 12 0.22 -43.68 -37.57
C GLY A 12 -0.02 -42.33 -36.89
N LEU A 13 -0.59 -42.39 -35.68
CA LEU A 13 -0.67 -41.28 -34.74
C LEU A 13 0.75 -40.92 -34.26
N PRO A 14 1.26 -39.71 -34.52
CA PRO A 14 2.43 -39.23 -33.83
C PRO A 14 2.00 -38.56 -32.52
N GLY A 15 2.64 -38.97 -31.43
CA GLY A 15 2.36 -38.56 -30.07
C GLY A 15 2.34 -37.05 -29.87
N PHE A 16 1.43 -36.63 -29.00
CA PHE A 16 1.37 -35.28 -28.45
C PHE A 16 2.70 -34.98 -27.75
N CYS A 17 3.47 -34.14 -28.42
CA CYS A 17 4.79 -33.67 -28.06
C CYS A 17 4.69 -32.79 -26.82
N TRP A 18 5.21 -33.28 -25.68
CA TRP A 18 5.61 -32.60 -24.42
C TRP A 18 6.08 -31.14 -24.44
N LYS A 19 6.23 -30.50 -25.61
CA LYS A 19 6.71 -29.13 -25.78
C LYS A 19 5.65 -28.06 -25.48
N THR A 20 4.36 -28.41 -25.41
CA THR A 20 3.28 -27.47 -25.05
C THR A 20 3.09 -27.27 -23.55
N CYS A 21 3.65 -28.14 -22.70
CA CYS A 21 3.57 -27.97 -21.25
C CYS A 21 4.66 -27.03 -20.71
N TYR A 22 5.81 -26.94 -21.38
CA TYR A 22 6.94 -26.14 -20.88
C TYR A 22 6.76 -24.62 -21.07
N PHE A 23 6.05 -24.19 -22.11
CA PHE A 23 5.83 -22.76 -22.38
C PHE A 23 4.84 -22.11 -21.41
N HIS A 24 3.81 -22.83 -20.96
CA HIS A 24 2.87 -22.33 -19.96
C HIS A 24 3.48 -22.24 -18.56
N ILE A 25 4.40 -23.15 -18.23
CA ILE A 25 5.11 -23.13 -16.94
C ILE A 25 6.08 -21.93 -16.87
N LEU A 26 6.74 -21.59 -17.97
CA LEU A 26 7.66 -20.45 -18.02
C LEU A 26 6.94 -19.08 -18.07
N PHE A 27 5.74 -19.02 -18.67
CA PHE A 27 4.93 -17.81 -18.65
C PHE A 27 4.28 -17.55 -17.27
N TRP A 28 4.00 -18.61 -16.50
CA TRP A 28 3.50 -18.49 -15.13
C TRP A 28 4.58 -18.11 -14.10
N VAL A 29 5.85 -18.42 -14.35
CA VAL A 29 6.97 -18.06 -13.45
C VAL A 29 7.26 -16.56 -13.41
N VAL A 30 6.88 -15.80 -14.44
CA VAL A 30 7.06 -14.33 -14.45
C VAL A 30 5.97 -13.60 -13.63
N SER A 31 4.97 -14.32 -13.11
CA SER A 31 3.77 -13.69 -12.51
C SER A 31 3.88 -13.30 -11.03
N VAL A 32 5.03 -13.44 -10.37
CA VAL A 32 5.15 -13.03 -8.95
C VAL A 32 6.33 -12.06 -8.77
N CYS A 33 6.24 -10.91 -9.42
CA CYS A 33 6.84 -9.69 -8.87
C CYS A 33 5.75 -9.00 -8.06
N GLY A 34 5.92 -9.01 -6.74
CA GLY A 34 4.99 -8.39 -5.80
C GLY A 34 4.64 -6.97 -6.20
N GLU A 35 3.37 -6.63 -6.00
CA GLU A 35 2.81 -5.30 -6.22
C GLU A 35 3.54 -4.29 -5.30
N GLU A 36 4.61 -3.65 -5.81
CA GLU A 36 5.22 -2.47 -5.20
C GLU A 36 4.20 -1.34 -5.28
N LYS A 37 3.29 -1.29 -4.30
CA LYS A 37 2.42 -0.13 -4.09
C LYS A 37 3.33 1.06 -3.84
N THR A 38 3.30 2.03 -4.75
CA THR A 38 4.07 3.29 -4.64
C THR A 38 3.69 3.97 -3.32
N PHE A 39 4.56 3.82 -2.32
CA PHE A 39 4.29 4.32 -0.98
C PHE A 39 4.50 5.84 -0.97
N ILE A 40 3.40 6.60 -0.98
CA ILE A 40 3.45 8.07 -0.92
C ILE A 40 3.53 8.52 0.54
N VAL A 41 4.75 8.82 0.98
CA VAL A 41 5.10 9.23 2.36
C VAL A 41 4.32 10.47 2.79
N GLU A 42 4.20 11.45 1.89
CA GLU A 42 3.48 12.70 2.15
C GLU A 42 2.02 12.45 2.53
N THR A 43 1.34 11.58 1.77
CA THR A 43 -0.05 11.18 2.04
C THR A 43 -0.18 10.45 3.36
N TRP A 44 0.79 9.58 3.67
CA TRP A 44 0.84 8.89 4.96
C TRP A 44 0.96 9.88 6.12
N LEU A 45 1.91 10.81 6.06
CA LEU A 45 2.15 11.80 7.10
C LEU A 45 0.93 12.72 7.29
N LYS A 46 0.24 13.08 6.21
CA LYS A 46 -1.03 13.83 6.26
C LYS A 46 -2.15 13.04 6.94
N ASN A 47 -2.33 11.77 6.57
CA ASN A 47 -3.42 10.94 7.08
C ASN A 47 -3.32 10.74 8.60
N TYR A 48 -2.10 10.61 9.14
CA TYR A 48 -1.87 10.39 10.56
C TYR A 48 -1.63 11.66 11.37
N GLY A 49 -1.68 12.84 10.73
CA GLY A 49 -1.64 14.15 11.39
C GLY A 49 -0.24 14.67 11.72
N TYR A 50 0.79 14.18 11.03
CA TYR A 50 2.16 14.69 11.17
C TYR A 50 2.42 15.92 10.30
N LEU A 51 1.67 16.09 9.21
CA LEU A 51 1.86 17.17 8.25
C LEU A 51 0.54 17.91 7.98
N LEU A 52 0.53 19.24 8.17
CA LEU A 52 -0.68 20.03 7.93
C LEU A 52 -0.79 20.40 6.43
N PRO A 53 -2.02 20.54 5.89
CA PRO A 53 -2.22 20.95 4.50
C PRO A 53 -1.63 22.33 4.14
N HIS A 54 -1.37 23.18 5.14
CA HIS A 54 -0.84 24.53 4.92
C HIS A 54 0.66 24.53 4.64
N ASP A 55 1.40 23.61 5.24
CA ASP A 55 2.87 23.58 5.18
C ASP A 55 3.38 23.31 3.75
N ILE A 56 2.60 22.54 2.98
CA ILE A 56 2.91 22.17 1.59
C ILE A 56 2.77 23.34 0.62
N ARG A 57 1.94 24.34 0.94
CA ARG A 57 1.71 25.50 0.06
C ARG A 57 2.76 26.60 0.24
N THR A 58 3.71 26.41 1.13
CA THR A 58 4.78 27.38 1.41
C THR A 58 6.00 27.13 0.53
N SER A 59 6.91 28.11 0.44
CA SER A 59 8.17 28.00 -0.33
C SER A 59 8.87 26.65 -0.13
N ASP A 60 9.50 26.09 -1.17
CA ASP A 60 10.10 24.74 -1.18
C ASP A 60 10.95 24.43 0.05
N LEU A 61 11.82 25.35 0.50
CA LEU A 61 12.66 25.19 1.70
C LEU A 61 11.85 24.99 3.00
N ARG A 62 10.70 25.64 3.12
CA ARG A 62 9.79 25.48 4.26
C ARG A 62 9.05 24.15 4.19
N SER A 63 8.68 23.72 2.99
CA SER A 63 8.05 22.42 2.74
C SER A 63 9.00 21.27 3.11
N GLU A 64 10.27 21.34 2.72
CA GLU A 64 11.30 20.35 3.08
C GLU A 64 11.52 20.27 4.60
N LYS A 65 11.64 21.42 5.27
CA LYS A 65 11.80 21.47 6.72
C LYS A 65 10.56 20.92 7.45
N ALA A 66 9.36 21.20 6.94
CA ALA A 66 8.12 20.64 7.48
C ALA A 66 8.10 19.10 7.33
N MET A 67 8.49 18.57 6.17
CA MET A 67 8.61 17.13 5.92
C MET A 67 9.59 16.47 6.89
N GLN A 68 10.80 17.02 7.06
CA GLN A 68 11.79 16.49 8.01
C GLN A 68 11.27 16.50 9.45
N SER A 69 10.61 17.59 9.84
CA SER A 69 10.03 17.71 11.18
C SER A 69 8.91 16.69 11.43
N ALA A 70 8.09 16.41 10.40
CA ALA A 70 7.00 15.43 10.44
C ALA A 70 7.55 14.00 10.57
N VAL A 71 8.61 13.67 9.81
CA VAL A 71 9.30 12.38 9.92
C VAL A 71 9.93 12.22 11.31
N ALA A 72 10.60 13.25 11.83
CA ALA A 72 11.17 13.22 13.17
C ALA A 72 10.10 13.04 14.25
N ALA A 73 8.93 13.66 14.10
CA ALA A 73 7.80 13.50 15.03
C ALA A 73 7.25 12.07 15.01
N MET A 74 7.13 11.47 13.81
CA MET A 74 6.76 10.07 13.68
C MET A 74 7.79 9.16 14.35
N GLN A 75 9.08 9.34 14.07
CA GLN A 75 10.15 8.52 14.65
C GLN A 75 10.12 8.54 16.19
N ARG A 76 9.90 9.73 16.77
CA ARG A 76 9.70 9.88 18.23
C ARG A 76 8.48 9.12 18.75
N PHE A 77 7.36 9.19 18.04
CA PHE A 77 6.13 8.49 18.44
C PHE A 77 6.28 6.97 18.42
N TYR A 78 6.98 6.45 17.40
CA TYR A 78 7.26 5.02 17.25
C TYR A 78 8.42 4.52 18.12
N GLY A 79 9.16 5.43 18.79
CA GLY A 79 10.32 5.07 19.61
C GLY A 79 11.51 4.54 18.80
N ILE A 80 11.61 4.92 17.52
CA ILE A 80 12.73 4.57 16.65
C ILE A 80 13.75 5.72 16.61
N PRO A 81 15.00 5.48 16.16
CA PRO A 81 16.01 6.53 16.08
C PRO A 81 15.51 7.76 15.30
N VAL A 82 15.67 8.94 15.91
CA VAL A 82 15.16 10.20 15.36
C VAL A 82 16.23 10.81 14.44
N THR A 83 16.14 10.51 13.15
CA THR A 83 17.02 11.06 12.12
C THR A 83 16.39 12.28 11.42
N GLY A 84 15.06 12.35 11.38
CA GLY A 84 14.31 13.32 10.58
C GLY A 84 14.42 13.08 9.08
N ILE A 85 15.02 11.97 8.68
CA ILE A 85 15.24 11.56 7.29
C ILE A 85 14.41 10.31 7.03
N LEU A 86 13.92 10.17 5.81
CA LEU A 86 13.16 9.01 5.39
C LEU A 86 14.11 7.83 5.12
N ASP A 87 14.45 7.11 6.18
CA ASP A 87 15.27 5.91 6.11
C ASP A 87 14.45 4.68 5.69
N GLN A 88 15.10 3.66 5.13
CA GLN A 88 14.44 2.39 4.77
C GLN A 88 13.73 1.75 5.97
N THR A 89 14.36 1.79 7.15
CA THR A 89 13.77 1.33 8.41
C THR A 89 12.51 2.11 8.75
N THR A 90 12.51 3.44 8.55
CA THR A 90 11.35 4.30 8.77
C THR A 90 10.20 3.93 7.82
N ILE A 91 10.50 3.65 6.55
CA ILE A 91 9.51 3.19 5.56
C ILE A 91 8.92 1.83 5.94
N GLU A 92 9.75 0.88 6.39
CA GLU A 92 9.30 -0.42 6.88
C GLU A 92 8.31 -0.27 8.04
N TRP A 93 8.59 0.62 8.99
CA TRP A 93 7.66 0.95 10.07
C TRP A 93 6.36 1.57 9.56
N MET A 94 6.43 2.48 8.57
CA MET A 94 5.23 3.07 7.96
C MET A 94 4.36 2.06 7.20
N ARG A 95 4.97 1.02 6.60
CA ARG A 95 4.30 -0.03 5.83
C ARG A 95 3.61 -1.08 6.70
N LYS A 96 3.92 -1.17 8.00
CA LYS A 96 3.27 -2.13 8.91
C LYS A 96 1.75 -1.87 9.00
N PRO A 97 0.92 -2.93 9.05
CA PRO A 97 -0.52 -2.78 9.19
C PRO A 97 -0.83 -2.06 10.50
N ARG A 98 -1.75 -1.09 10.45
CA ARG A 98 -2.09 -0.23 11.58
C ARG A 98 -3.56 0.18 11.55
N CYS A 99 -4.03 0.78 12.64
CA CYS A 99 -5.34 1.41 12.68
C CYS A 99 -5.36 2.70 11.84
N GLY A 100 -6.51 3.05 11.27
CA GLY A 100 -6.70 4.30 10.51
C GLY A 100 -6.94 5.54 11.38
N VAL A 101 -6.74 5.44 12.71
CA VAL A 101 -6.90 6.56 13.63
C VAL A 101 -5.63 7.43 13.57
N PRO A 102 -5.74 8.76 13.39
CA PRO A 102 -4.58 9.65 13.39
C PRO A 102 -3.89 9.71 14.75
N ASP A 103 -2.55 9.69 14.75
CA ASP A 103 -1.75 9.78 15.98
C ASP A 103 -1.85 11.18 16.60
N HIS A 104 -1.86 12.21 15.74
CA HIS A 104 -2.01 13.60 16.12
C HIS A 104 -3.31 14.16 15.53
N PRO A 105 -4.46 13.97 16.19
CA PRO A 105 -5.72 14.49 15.69
C PRO A 105 -5.67 16.02 15.68
N HIS A 106 -5.54 16.62 14.50
CA HIS A 106 -5.69 18.06 14.35
C HIS A 106 -7.12 18.44 14.71
N THR A 107 -7.31 19.02 15.90
CA THR A 107 -8.55 19.68 16.27
C THR A 107 -8.63 20.97 15.47
N SER A 108 -9.13 20.89 14.23
CA SER A 108 -9.38 22.09 13.44
C SER A 108 -10.40 22.95 14.20
N ARG A 109 -9.96 24.08 14.76
CA ARG A 109 -10.85 25.09 15.37
C ARG A 109 -11.92 25.61 14.40
N ARG A 110 -11.71 25.41 13.09
CA ARG A 110 -12.65 25.73 12.01
C ARG A 110 -12.91 24.51 11.14
N ARG A 111 -14.03 23.80 11.39
CA ARG A 111 -14.91 23.06 10.45
C ARG A 111 -15.63 21.94 11.22
N ARG A 112 -16.96 21.98 11.16
CA ARG A 112 -17.97 20.97 11.58
C ARG A 112 -17.55 20.04 12.72
N ASN A 113 -18.22 20.18 13.87
CA ASN A 113 -18.09 19.29 15.03
C ASN A 113 -18.07 17.82 14.58
N LYS A 114 -16.92 17.13 14.77
CA LYS A 114 -16.80 15.71 14.42
C LYS A 114 -17.75 14.93 15.32
N ARG A 115 -18.51 13.98 14.75
CA ARG A 115 -19.54 13.18 15.45
C ARG A 115 -18.97 12.14 16.44
N PHE A 116 -17.66 12.08 16.63
CA PHE A 116 -17.00 11.06 17.43
C PHE A 116 -15.93 11.65 18.36
N ALA A 117 -15.73 10.96 19.48
CA ALA A 117 -14.73 11.26 20.50
C ALA A 117 -13.31 11.07 19.97
N LEU A 118 -12.49 12.13 19.97
CA LEU A 118 -11.05 11.99 19.69
C LEU A 118 -10.19 12.03 20.95
N THR A 119 -10.76 12.31 22.13
CA THR A 119 -9.95 12.59 23.32
C THR A 119 -10.79 12.38 24.58
N GLY A 120 -10.54 11.30 25.31
CA GLY A 120 -10.99 11.12 26.69
C GLY A 120 -12.50 10.96 26.94
N GLN A 121 -13.33 10.73 25.91
CA GLN A 121 -14.75 10.47 26.17
C GLN A 121 -14.91 9.07 26.78
N LYS A 122 -15.34 9.05 28.03
CA LYS A 122 -15.63 7.85 28.80
C LYS A 122 -17.11 7.52 28.66
N TRP A 123 -17.42 6.25 28.41
CA TRP A 123 -18.78 5.74 28.56
C TRP A 123 -19.27 6.00 29.98
N ARG A 124 -20.37 6.73 30.13
CA ARG A 124 -20.95 7.06 31.45
C ARG A 124 -21.50 5.81 32.12
N ASP A 125 -22.08 4.92 31.31
CA ASP A 125 -22.67 3.67 31.76
C ASP A 125 -21.68 2.51 31.66
N ARG A 126 -21.80 1.56 32.59
CA ARG A 126 -20.94 0.37 32.63
C ARG A 126 -21.44 -0.77 31.75
N ARG A 127 -22.71 -0.71 31.32
CA ARG A 127 -23.33 -1.72 30.46
C ARG A 127 -23.35 -1.18 29.04
N ILE A 128 -22.44 -1.67 28.20
CA ILE A 128 -22.31 -1.29 26.79
C ILE A 128 -22.93 -2.40 25.94
N SER A 129 -23.78 -2.05 24.97
CA SER A 129 -24.32 -2.96 23.96
C SER A 129 -23.76 -2.63 22.57
N TYR A 130 -23.62 -3.64 21.71
CA TYR A 130 -23.20 -3.52 20.32
C TYR A 130 -24.23 -4.19 19.39
N ARG A 131 -24.21 -3.83 18.10
CA ARG A 131 -25.07 -4.42 17.06
C ARG A 131 -24.24 -4.73 15.83
#